data_AF-A0A944KZP3-F1
#
_entry.id   AF-A0A944KZP3-F1
#
_cell.length_a   1.000
_cell.length_b   1.000
_cell.length_c   1.000
_cell.angle_alpha   90.00
_cell.angle_beta   90.00
_cell.angle_gamma   90.00
#
_symmetry.space_group_name_H-M   'P 1'
#
loop_
_entity.id
_entity.type
_entity.pdbx_description
1 polymer ?
#
loop_
_entity_poly.entity_id
_entity_poly.type
_entity_poly.pdbx_seq_one_letter_code
_entity_poly.pdbx_strand_id
1 'polypeptide(L)'
;MSIEITMTGPLFDGRAARAMQDAADAAREDIAEFAEEHALALMGANFREPTGYYESRVTTERVAADTSLVHDQGVVYGPWLEGVGTRNRPRPGFPGYSHWRQTKQLAQLRGPAIADRAVQRHLPEMRG
;
A
#
# COMPACT_ATOMS: atom_id res chain seq x y z
N MET A 1 49.97 -11.42 24.57
CA MET A 1 48.76 -12.19 24.94
C MET A 1 47.62 -11.64 24.09
N SER A 2 47.10 -12.43 23.15
CA SER A 2 45.95 -12.06 22.32
C SER A 2 44.72 -12.80 22.83
N ILE A 3 43.62 -12.08 23.00
CA ILE A 3 42.30 -12.66 23.27
C ILE A 3 41.55 -12.64 21.95
N GLU A 4 41.06 -13.80 21.53
CA GLU A 4 40.20 -13.94 20.35
C GLU A 4 38.76 -14.10 20.84
N ILE A 5 37.88 -13.19 20.42
CA ILE A 5 36.46 -13.20 20.78
C ILE A 5 35.68 -13.55 19.52
N THR A 6 35.04 -14.72 19.52
CA THR A 6 34.15 -15.16 18.44
C THR A 6 32.71 -14.87 18.82
N MET A 7 32.07 -13.94 18.10
CA MET A 7 30.65 -13.64 18.27
C MET A 7 29.85 -14.33 17.17
N THR A 8 28.85 -15.11 17.56
CA THR A 8 27.92 -15.80 16.66
C THR A 8 26.49 -15.40 16.98
N GLY A 9 25.62 -15.40 15.96
CA GLY A 9 24.19 -15.10 16.09
C GLY A 9 23.69 -14.12 15.02
N PRO A 10 22.36 -14.00 14.83
CA PRO A 10 21.76 -13.25 13.73
C PRO A 10 22.21 -11.79 13.61
N LEU A 11 22.51 -11.15 14.74
CA LEU A 11 23.01 -9.77 14.81
C LEU A 11 24.45 -9.64 14.30
N PHE A 12 25.26 -10.71 14.37
CA PHE A 12 26.69 -10.72 14.06
C PHE A 12 27.02 -11.42 12.73
N ASP A 13 26.10 -12.24 12.21
CA ASP A 13 26.26 -12.97 10.95
C ASP A 13 25.45 -12.38 9.77
N GLY A 14 24.71 -11.29 10.01
CA GLY A 14 23.95 -10.56 8.99
C GLY A 14 22.53 -11.06 8.75
N ARG A 15 22.10 -12.18 9.37
CA ARG A 15 20.71 -12.67 9.24
C ARG A 15 19.68 -11.67 9.75
N ALA A 16 19.96 -10.99 10.85
CA ALA A 16 19.04 -9.98 11.40
C ALA A 16 18.88 -8.78 10.46
N ALA A 17 19.97 -8.31 9.85
CA ALA A 17 19.92 -7.21 8.89
C ALA A 17 19.10 -7.58 7.65
N ARG A 18 19.27 -8.81 7.15
CA ARG A 18 18.47 -9.34 6.05
C ARG A 18 16.99 -9.46 6.42
N ALA A 19 16.67 -10.04 7.57
CA ALA A 19 15.29 -10.17 8.04
C ALA A 19 14.62 -8.80 8.24
N MET A 20 15.36 -7.77 8.65
CA MET A 20 14.85 -6.40 8.72
C MET A 20 14.53 -5.81 7.34
N GLN A 21 15.37 -6.08 6.34
CA GLN A 21 15.09 -5.66 4.96
C GLN A 21 13.86 -6.39 4.40
N ASP A 22 13.78 -7.70 4.61
CA ASP A 22 12.65 -8.53 4.19
C ASP A 22 11.34 -8.04 4.86
N ALA A 23 11.39 -7.68 6.15
CA ALA A 23 10.27 -7.09 6.86
C ALA A 23 9.81 -5.74 6.29
N ALA A 24 10.76 -4.88 5.90
CA ALA A 24 10.44 -3.58 5.31
C ALA A 24 9.84 -3.73 3.91
N ASP A 25 10.38 -4.64 3.09
CA ASP A 25 9.84 -4.98 1.79
C ASP A 25 8.41 -5.55 1.89
N ALA A 26 8.19 -6.48 2.81
CA ALA A 26 6.87 -7.04 3.09
C ALA A 26 5.87 -5.97 3.57
N ALA A 27 6.30 -5.06 4.45
CA ALA A 27 5.45 -3.96 4.91
C ALA A 27 5.03 -3.04 3.74
N ARG A 28 5.98 -2.70 2.85
CA ARG A 28 5.70 -1.90 1.66
C ARG A 28 4.70 -2.60 0.73
N GLU A 29 4.89 -3.89 0.50
CA GLU A 29 4.02 -4.70 -0.36
C GLU A 29 2.61 -4.83 0.21
N ASP A 30 2.48 -5.21 1.48
CA ASP A 30 1.18 -5.33 2.15
C ASP A 30 0.39 -4.00 2.15
N ILE A 31 1.08 -2.86 2.37
CA ILE A 31 0.43 -1.54 2.35
C ILE A 31 -0.02 -1.17 0.94
N ALA A 32 0.80 -1.49 -0.07
CA ALA A 32 0.45 -1.22 -1.47
C ALA A 32 -0.73 -2.08 -1.92
N GLU A 33 -0.73 -3.38 -1.61
CA GLU A 33 -1.84 -4.30 -1.85
C GLU A 33 -3.13 -3.79 -1.18
N PHE A 34 -3.07 -3.42 0.10
CA PHE A 34 -4.20 -2.83 0.81
C PHE A 34 -4.76 -1.58 0.12
N ALA A 35 -3.87 -0.69 -0.35
CA ALA A 35 -4.27 0.54 -1.02
C ALA A 35 -4.89 0.27 -2.40
N GLU A 36 -4.33 -0.65 -3.17
CA GLU A 36 -4.85 -1.10 -4.47
C GLU A 36 -6.24 -1.71 -4.32
N GLU A 37 -6.41 -2.68 -3.43
CA GLU A 37 -7.69 -3.32 -3.14
C GLU A 37 -8.75 -2.30 -2.71
N HIS A 38 -8.38 -1.34 -1.85
CA HIS A 38 -9.31 -0.30 -1.40
C HIS A 38 -9.65 0.70 -2.51
N ALA A 39 -8.70 1.06 -3.36
CA ALA A 39 -8.99 1.89 -4.53
C ALA A 39 -10.02 1.20 -5.43
N LEU A 40 -9.80 -0.06 -5.77
CA LEU A 40 -10.71 -0.86 -6.58
C LEU A 40 -12.09 -1.03 -5.93
N ALA A 41 -12.14 -1.30 -4.63
CA ALA A 41 -13.39 -1.42 -3.89
C ALA A 41 -14.19 -0.11 -3.88
N LEU A 42 -13.51 1.02 -3.68
CA LEU A 42 -14.15 2.34 -3.72
C LEU A 42 -14.58 2.74 -5.13
N MET A 43 -13.84 2.32 -6.17
CA MET A 43 -14.28 2.49 -7.57
C MET A 43 -15.58 1.71 -7.81
N GLY A 44 -15.62 0.43 -7.44
CA GLY A 44 -16.84 -0.39 -7.56
C GLY A 44 -18.04 0.15 -6.76
N ALA A 45 -17.80 0.81 -5.62
CA ALA A 45 -18.85 1.42 -4.82
C ALA A 45 -19.34 2.78 -5.35
N ASN A 46 -18.47 3.56 -5.98
CA ASN A 46 -18.75 4.95 -6.36
C ASN A 46 -19.04 5.14 -7.85
N PHE A 47 -18.55 4.23 -8.71
CA PHE A 47 -18.73 4.30 -10.15
C PHE A 47 -20.11 3.75 -10.54
N ARG A 48 -20.83 4.48 -11.37
CA ARG A 48 -22.22 4.13 -11.73
C ARG A 48 -22.32 3.03 -12.78
N GLU A 49 -21.42 3.06 -13.76
CA GLU A 49 -21.35 2.11 -14.87
C GLU A 49 -19.89 1.69 -15.07
N PRO A 50 -19.35 0.86 -14.16
CA PRO A 50 -17.99 0.37 -14.29
C PRO A 50 -17.90 -0.54 -15.52
N THR A 51 -17.12 -0.14 -16.51
CA THR A 51 -16.84 -0.92 -17.72
C THR A 51 -15.64 -1.84 -17.53
N GLY A 52 -15.00 -1.81 -16.35
CA GLY A 52 -13.73 -2.48 -16.07
C GLY A 52 -12.52 -1.74 -16.62
N TYR A 53 -12.71 -0.77 -17.53
CA TYR A 53 -11.60 -0.02 -18.12
C TYR A 53 -10.79 0.70 -17.05
N TYR A 54 -11.44 1.45 -16.16
CA TYR A 54 -10.76 2.27 -15.16
C TYR A 54 -10.06 1.40 -14.10
N GLU A 55 -10.73 0.36 -13.66
CA GLU A 55 -10.23 -0.61 -12.70
C GLU A 55 -9.00 -1.35 -13.25
N SER A 56 -9.04 -1.74 -14.53
CA SER A 56 -7.91 -2.40 -15.19
C SER A 56 -6.66 -1.52 -15.35
N ARG A 57 -6.79 -0.21 -15.14
CA ARG A 57 -5.66 0.73 -15.16
C ARG A 57 -5.01 0.90 -13.80
N VAL A 58 -5.68 0.50 -12.72
CA VAL A 58 -5.09 0.53 -11.39
C VAL A 58 -3.94 -0.47 -11.34
N THR A 59 -2.78 0.01 -10.92
CA THR A 59 -1.57 -0.79 -10.83
C THR A 59 -0.66 -0.24 -9.74
N THR A 60 0.22 -1.11 -9.26
CA THR A 60 1.24 -0.79 -8.28
C THR A 60 2.62 -0.86 -8.93
N GLU A 61 3.37 0.23 -8.84
CA GLU A 61 4.75 0.33 -9.34
C GLU A 61 5.72 0.59 -8.17
N ARG A 62 6.83 -0.15 -8.10
CA ARG A 62 7.91 0.16 -7.16
C ARG A 62 8.76 1.30 -7.73
N VAL A 63 8.64 2.49 -7.15
CA VAL A 63 9.33 3.71 -7.62
C VAL A 63 10.63 4.00 -6.85
N ALA A 64 10.80 3.41 -5.65
CA ALA A 64 12.03 3.47 -4.88
C ALA A 64 12.20 2.21 -4.01
N ALA A 65 13.32 2.13 -3.28
CA ALA A 65 13.58 1.02 -2.37
C ALA A 65 12.48 0.84 -1.31
N ASP A 66 12.00 1.93 -0.73
CA ASP A 66 11.01 1.95 0.35
C ASP A 66 9.60 2.39 -0.12
N THR A 67 9.44 2.69 -1.41
CA THR A 67 8.24 3.35 -1.92
C THR A 67 7.63 2.57 -3.08
N SER A 68 6.38 2.17 -2.89
CA SER A 68 5.47 1.73 -3.96
C SER A 68 4.43 2.81 -4.25
N LEU A 69 4.12 3.02 -5.51
CA LEU A 69 3.09 3.93 -6.00
C LEU A 69 1.91 3.12 -6.53
N VAL A 70 0.74 3.32 -5.95
CA VAL A 70 -0.53 2.81 -6.50
C VAL A 70 -1.17 3.93 -7.32
N HIS A 71 -1.44 3.68 -8.60
CA HIS A 71 -1.93 4.69 -9.54
C HIS A 71 -2.77 4.08 -10.68
N ASP A 72 -3.42 4.91 -11.49
CA ASP A 72 -4.27 4.51 -12.63
C ASP A 72 -3.65 4.82 -13.99
N GLN A 73 -2.32 4.83 -14.09
CA GLN A 73 -1.60 5.17 -15.34
C GLN A 73 -1.95 6.55 -15.94
N GLY A 74 -2.40 7.51 -15.13
CA GLY A 74 -2.68 8.87 -15.58
C GLY A 74 -4.03 9.02 -16.25
N VAL A 75 -4.99 8.18 -15.86
CA VAL A 75 -6.35 8.25 -16.37
C VAL A 75 -7.01 9.57 -15.95
N VAL A 76 -7.66 10.21 -16.92
CA VAL A 76 -8.51 11.37 -16.68
C VAL A 76 -9.95 10.89 -16.51
N TYR A 77 -10.50 11.08 -15.32
CA TYR A 77 -11.89 10.71 -15.04
C TYR A 77 -12.86 11.75 -15.61
N GLY A 78 -13.95 11.27 -16.21
CA GLY A 78 -15.04 12.12 -16.67
C GLY A 78 -15.92 12.59 -15.51
N PRO A 79 -16.52 13.80 -15.57
CA PRO A 79 -17.42 14.33 -14.54
C PRO A 79 -18.59 13.46 -14.07
N TRP A 80 -18.95 12.47 -14.88
CA TRP A 80 -20.05 11.54 -14.62
C TRP A 80 -19.61 10.27 -13.89
N LEU A 81 -18.32 10.07 -13.63
CA LEU A 81 -17.78 8.80 -13.14
C LEU A 81 -18.00 8.59 -11.64
N GLU A 82 -17.72 9.60 -10.81
CA GLU A 82 -17.96 9.56 -9.36
C GLU A 82 -19.14 10.48 -9.00
N GLY A 83 -20.23 9.94 -8.46
CA GLY A 83 -21.26 10.75 -7.78
C GLY A 83 -22.63 10.90 -8.44
N VAL A 84 -23.31 9.79 -8.77
CA VAL A 84 -24.76 9.81 -9.07
C VAL A 84 -25.60 8.85 -8.21
N GLY A 85 -25.06 8.33 -7.11
CA GLY A 85 -25.87 7.75 -6.04
C GLY A 85 -26.73 8.84 -5.37
N THR A 86 -27.90 8.48 -4.83
CA THR A 86 -28.85 9.43 -4.18
C THR A 86 -28.21 10.30 -3.09
N ARG A 87 -27.09 9.87 -2.49
CA ARG A 87 -26.28 10.63 -1.52
C ARG A 87 -25.46 11.79 -2.11
N ASN A 88 -25.28 11.87 -3.44
CA ASN A 88 -24.36 12.82 -4.10
C ASN A 88 -25.02 13.77 -5.15
N ARG A 89 -26.35 13.84 -5.25
CA ARG A 89 -27.06 14.85 -6.09
C ARG A 89 -27.13 16.24 -5.40
N PRO A 90 -27.08 17.36 -6.16
CA PRO A 90 -26.02 17.82 -7.06
C PRO A 90 -25.07 18.76 -6.29
N ARG A 91 -23.85 18.33 -5.95
CA ARG A 91 -22.81 19.31 -5.58
C ARG A 91 -22.27 19.97 -6.86
N PRO A 92 -22.13 21.30 -6.91
CA PRO A 92 -21.37 21.93 -7.98
C PRO A 92 -19.90 21.53 -7.82
N GLY A 93 -19.35 20.84 -8.82
CA GLY A 93 -17.94 20.47 -8.87
C GLY A 93 -17.71 19.02 -9.28
N PHE A 94 -16.57 18.77 -9.89
CA PHE A 94 -16.12 17.44 -10.27
C PHE A 94 -15.64 16.68 -9.01
N PRO A 95 -16.33 15.61 -8.56
CA PRO A 95 -15.91 14.86 -7.37
C PRO A 95 -14.71 13.97 -7.63
N GLY A 96 -14.34 13.78 -8.91
CA GLY A 96 -13.37 12.81 -9.37
C GLY A 96 -12.10 12.82 -8.54
N TYR A 97 -11.55 11.63 -8.32
CA TYR A 97 -10.42 11.34 -7.43
C TYR A 97 -10.79 11.30 -5.93
N SER A 98 -12.07 11.25 -5.57
CA SER A 98 -12.47 11.15 -4.15
C SER A 98 -12.15 9.77 -3.55
N HIS A 99 -12.21 8.69 -4.34
CA HIS A 99 -11.74 7.37 -3.92
C HIS A 99 -10.24 7.40 -3.66
N TRP A 100 -9.43 7.97 -4.55
CA TRP A 100 -7.99 8.09 -4.33
C TRP A 100 -7.65 8.83 -3.03
N ARG A 101 -8.36 9.93 -2.75
CA ARG A 101 -8.20 10.65 -1.49
C ARG A 101 -8.57 9.77 -0.28
N GLN A 102 -9.68 9.05 -0.35
CA GLN A 102 -10.14 8.15 0.72
C GLN A 102 -9.18 6.98 0.93
N THR A 103 -8.74 6.32 -0.15
CA THR A 103 -7.73 5.27 -0.14
C THR A 103 -6.45 5.75 0.53
N LYS A 104 -5.94 6.93 0.13
CA LYS A 104 -4.75 7.52 0.75
C LYS A 104 -4.92 7.72 2.26
N GLN A 105 -6.06 8.26 2.69
CA GLN A 105 -6.35 8.46 4.11
C GLN A 105 -6.41 7.15 4.88
N LEU A 106 -7.05 6.12 4.31
CA LEU A 106 -7.14 4.80 4.91
C LEU A 106 -5.78 4.10 4.97
N ALA A 107 -4.98 4.17 3.92
CA ALA A 107 -3.63 3.61 3.88
C ALA A 107 -2.72 4.30 4.93
N GLN A 108 -2.82 5.62 5.09
CA GLN A 108 -2.10 6.34 6.13
C GLN A 108 -2.55 5.93 7.55
N LEU A 109 -3.85 5.73 7.75
CA LEU A 109 -4.40 5.35 9.04
C LEU A 109 -4.07 3.90 9.42
N ARG A 110 -4.15 2.97 8.46
CA ARG A 110 -3.96 1.53 8.68
C ARG A 110 -2.54 1.05 8.48
N GLY A 111 -1.74 1.81 7.72
CA GLY A 111 -0.37 1.48 7.35
C GLY A 111 0.51 1.03 8.51
N PRO A 112 0.55 1.74 9.66
CA PRO A 112 1.35 1.30 10.81
C PRO A 112 0.97 -0.09 11.31
N ALA A 113 -0.33 -0.38 11.42
CA ALA A 113 -0.80 -1.68 11.89
C ALA A 113 -0.57 -2.81 10.88
N ILE A 114 -0.48 -2.49 9.58
CA ILE A 114 -0.13 -3.45 8.52
C ILE A 114 1.38 -3.72 8.57
N ALA A 115 2.19 -2.66 8.64
CA ALA A 115 3.65 -2.76 8.78
C ALA A 115 4.05 -3.55 10.04
N ASP A 116 3.38 -3.32 11.17
CA ASP A 116 3.64 -4.08 12.40
C ASP A 116 3.45 -5.59 12.18
N ARG A 117 2.41 -6.01 11.46
CA ARG A 117 2.19 -7.43 11.15
C ARG A 117 3.30 -7.98 10.27
N ALA A 118 3.77 -7.22 9.28
CA ALA A 118 4.90 -7.61 8.45
C ALA A 118 6.17 -7.82 9.30
N VAL A 119 6.47 -6.88 10.22
CA VAL A 119 7.59 -7.01 11.15
C VAL A 119 7.45 -8.22 12.07
N GLN A 120 6.24 -8.48 12.61
CA GLN A 120 6.01 -9.65 13.46
C GLN A 120 6.25 -10.97 12.74
N ARG A 121 5.99 -11.06 11.42
CA ARG A 121 6.29 -12.25 10.62
C ARG A 121 7.78 -12.58 10.56
N HIS A 122 8.65 -11.56 10.54
CA HIS A 122 10.10 -11.72 10.42
C HIS A 122 10.87 -11.60 11.76
N LEU A 123 10.19 -11.23 12.84
CA LEU A 123 10.77 -11.08 14.17
C LEU A 123 11.55 -12.31 14.67
N PRO A 124 11.10 -13.57 14.41
CA PRO A 124 11.85 -14.76 14.82
C PRO A 124 13.25 -14.82 14.19
N GLU A 125 13.38 -14.47 12.91
CA GLU A 125 14.65 -14.51 12.16
C GLU A 125 15.66 -13.47 12.65
N MET A 126 15.16 -12.36 13.21
CA MET A 126 15.98 -11.32 13.82
C MET A 126 16.53 -11.73 15.19
N ARG A 127 15.79 -12.57 15.94
CA ARG A 127 16.10 -12.94 17.32
C ARG A 127 16.90 -14.24 17.45
N GLY A 128 16.80 -15.12 16.44
CA GLY A 128 17.45 -16.42 16.44
C GLY A 128 16.55 -17.52 16.97
#